data_AF-A0A950WK16-F1
#
_entry.id   AF-A0A950WK16-F1
#
_cell.length_a   1.000
_cell.length_b   1.000
_cell.length_c   1.000
_cell.angle_alpha   90.00
_cell.angle_beta   90.00
_cell.angle_gamma   90.00
#
_symmetry.space_group_name_H-M   'P 1'
#
loop_
_entity.id
_entity.type
_entity.pdbx_description
1 polymer ?
#
loop_
_entity_poly.entity_id
_entity_poly.type
_entity_poly.pdbx_seq_one_letter_code
_entity_poly.pdbx_strand_id
1 'polypeptide(L)'
;TALGVIQAFVLFQVAAVVYGVPVLTNLAAWSATAICAAAASAGIALALAAACNTREQAQPVSTFAFLILAAIGGSMAPRFLMPEALQTLGWLTPHTWAIEAYQTVLWRGVVNATVLEAWTVLASFAGAGFLAALWFEARRRL
;
A
#
# COMPACT_ATOMS: atom_id res chain seq x y z
N THR A 1 4.56 4.35 -9.45
CA THR A 1 3.34 3.52 -9.60
C THR A 1 3.49 2.39 -10.60
N ALA A 2 3.81 2.63 -11.88
CA ALA A 2 3.89 1.57 -12.90
C ALA A 2 4.78 0.37 -12.51
N LEU A 3 6.00 0.63 -12.00
CA LEU A 3 6.90 -0.44 -11.53
C LEU A 3 6.26 -1.29 -10.42
N GLY A 4 5.57 -0.67 -9.46
CA GLY A 4 4.89 -1.38 -8.38
C GLY A 4 3.72 -2.24 -8.87
N VAL A 5 2.97 -1.76 -9.86
CA VAL A 5 1.90 -2.55 -10.51
C VAL A 5 2.49 -3.75 -11.25
N ILE A 6 3.59 -3.56 -11.98
CA ILE A 6 4.29 -4.65 -12.66
C ILE A 6 4.83 -5.68 -11.65
N GLN A 7 5.44 -5.23 -10.56
CA GLN A 7 5.91 -6.12 -9.49
C GLN A 7 4.76 -6.92 -8.87
N ALA A 8 3.64 -6.25 -8.55
CA ALA A 8 2.45 -6.93 -8.04
C ALA A 8 1.92 -7.95 -9.05
N PHE A 9 1.85 -7.60 -10.34
CA PHE A 9 1.43 -8.52 -11.39
C PHE A 9 2.29 -9.79 -11.43
N VAL A 10 3.61 -9.65 -11.41
CA VAL A 10 4.54 -10.79 -11.41
C VAL A 10 4.31 -11.69 -10.19
N LEU A 11 4.16 -11.13 -8.99
CA LEU A 11 3.92 -11.90 -7.77
C LEU A 11 2.57 -12.63 -7.79
N PHE A 12 1.50 -11.92 -8.18
CA PHE A 12 0.16 -12.51 -8.24
C PHE A 12 -0.01 -13.48 -9.42
N GLN A 13 0.79 -13.36 -10.47
CA GLN A 13 0.82 -14.36 -11.55
C GLN A 13 1.34 -15.71 -11.03
N VAL A 14 2.39 -15.69 -10.20
CA VAL A 14 2.84 -16.91 -9.51
C VAL A 14 1.74 -17.43 -8.59
N ALA A 15 1.06 -16.54 -7.85
CA ALA A 15 -0.03 -16.94 -6.98
C ALA A 15 -1.20 -17.61 -7.74
N ALA A 16 -1.54 -17.10 -8.92
CA ALA A 16 -2.57 -17.66 -9.78
C ALA A 16 -2.20 -19.05 -10.30
N VAL A 17 -0.95 -19.23 -10.75
CA VAL A 17 -0.49 -20.50 -11.36
C VAL A 17 -0.25 -21.58 -10.32
N VAL A 18 0.38 -21.25 -9.19
CA VAL A 18 0.81 -22.23 -8.17
C VAL A 18 -0.30 -22.54 -7.18
N TYR A 19 -1.04 -21.51 -6.74
CA TYR A 19 -2.04 -21.65 -5.67
C TYR A 19 -3.49 -21.53 -6.18
N GLY A 20 -3.71 -21.36 -7.48
CA GLY A 20 -5.06 -21.28 -8.06
C GLY A 20 -5.84 -20.02 -7.67
N VAL A 21 -5.15 -18.94 -7.28
CA VAL A 21 -5.81 -17.68 -6.91
C VAL A 21 -6.52 -17.09 -8.14
N PRO A 22 -7.81 -16.68 -8.04
CA PRO A 22 -8.63 -16.24 -9.17
C PRO A 22 -8.32 -14.79 -9.59
N VAL A 23 -7.05 -14.51 -9.92
CA VAL A 23 -6.56 -13.19 -10.34
C VAL A 23 -7.15 -12.80 -11.69
N LEU A 24 -7.13 -13.71 -12.68
CA LEU A 24 -7.63 -13.44 -14.03
C LEU A 24 -9.15 -13.21 -14.07
N THR A 25 -9.91 -13.95 -13.26
CA THR A 25 -11.36 -13.78 -13.12
C THR A 25 -11.70 -12.40 -12.56
N ASN A 26 -10.88 -11.88 -11.65
CA ASN A 26 -11.08 -10.60 -10.98
C ASN A 26 -10.11 -9.51 -11.47
N LEU A 27 -9.62 -9.61 -12.71
CA LEU A 27 -8.48 -8.83 -13.19
C LEU A 27 -8.69 -7.31 -13.06
N ALA A 28 -9.89 -6.82 -13.36
CA ALA A 28 -10.21 -5.40 -13.27
C ALA A 28 -10.10 -4.86 -11.83
N ALA A 29 -10.76 -5.53 -10.88
CA ALA A 29 -10.75 -5.14 -9.47
C ALA A 29 -9.37 -5.37 -8.83
N TRP A 30 -8.67 -6.43 -9.22
CA TRP A 30 -7.29 -6.67 -8.83
C TRP A 30 -6.36 -5.55 -9.32
N SER A 31 -6.49 -5.14 -10.59
CA SER A 31 -5.67 -4.09 -11.20
C SER A 31 -5.92 -2.73 -10.54
N ALA A 32 -7.18 -2.38 -10.26
CA ALA A 32 -7.54 -1.17 -9.53
C ALA A 32 -6.90 -1.16 -8.13
N THR A 33 -6.99 -2.27 -7.40
CA THR A 33 -6.35 -2.42 -6.09
C THR A 33 -4.83 -2.26 -6.17
N ALA A 34 -4.19 -2.88 -7.18
CA ALA A 34 -2.75 -2.76 -7.41
C ALA A 34 -2.32 -1.33 -7.72
N ILE A 35 -3.08 -0.60 -8.53
CA ILE A 35 -2.82 0.81 -8.86
C ILE A 35 -2.92 1.67 -7.61
N CYS A 36 -4.01 1.54 -6.84
CA CYS A 36 -4.21 2.28 -5.60
C CYS A 36 -3.10 2.01 -4.57
N ALA A 37 -2.74 0.74 -4.35
CA ALA A 37 -1.69 0.36 -3.42
C ALA A 37 -0.31 0.87 -3.89
N ALA A 38 0.01 0.73 -5.18
CA ALA A 38 1.27 1.22 -5.73
C ALA A 38 1.36 2.75 -5.71
N ALA A 39 0.24 3.46 -5.88
CA ALA A 39 0.18 4.91 -5.76
C ALA A 39 0.36 5.36 -4.31
N ALA A 40 -0.27 4.68 -3.34
CA ALA A 40 -0.12 4.95 -1.92
C ALA A 40 1.35 4.80 -1.47
N SER A 41 1.97 3.68 -1.84
CA SER A 41 3.40 3.44 -1.56
C SER A 41 4.30 4.49 -2.22
N ALA A 42 4.04 4.85 -3.48
CA ALA A 42 4.80 5.91 -4.15
C ALA A 42 4.64 7.28 -3.46
N GLY A 43 3.43 7.65 -3.05
CA GLY A 43 3.18 8.90 -2.33
C GLY A 43 3.94 8.96 -1.00
N ILE A 44 3.91 7.89 -0.21
CA ILE A 44 4.65 7.79 1.05
C ILE A 44 6.17 7.89 0.79
N ALA A 45 6.67 7.15 -0.20
CA ALA A 45 8.09 7.18 -0.55
C ALA A 45 8.55 8.58 -1.00
N LEU A 46 7.72 9.29 -1.79
CA LEU A 46 7.99 10.67 -2.19
C LEU A 46 8.04 11.62 -1.00
N ALA A 47 7.08 11.52 -0.07
CA ALA A 47 7.08 12.35 1.15
C ALA A 47 8.34 12.13 2.00
N LEU A 48 8.71 10.86 2.21
CA LEU A 48 9.90 10.50 2.99
C LEU A 48 11.19 10.96 2.30
N ALA A 49 11.29 10.78 0.98
CA ALA A 49 12.44 11.25 0.21
C ALA A 49 12.57 12.78 0.25
N ALA A 50 11.45 13.51 0.09
CA ALA A 50 11.43 14.97 0.15
C ALA A 50 11.72 15.52 1.56
N ALA A 51 11.46 14.75 2.61
CA ALA A 51 11.83 15.11 3.98
C ALA A 51 13.33 14.95 4.27
N CYS A 52 14.05 14.10 3.51
CA CYS A 52 15.46 13.78 3.74
C CYS A 52 16.40 14.68 2.91
N ASN A 53 17.48 15.17 3.52
CA ASN A 53 18.39 16.12 2.86
C ASN A 53 19.34 15.45 1.85
N THR A 54 19.62 14.15 2.05
CA THR A 54 20.52 13.37 1.19
C THR A 54 19.89 12.05 0.78
N ARG A 55 20.42 11.45 -0.29
CA ARG A 55 19.97 10.14 -0.78
C ARG A 55 20.33 9.02 0.20
N GLU A 56 21.48 9.16 0.83
CA GLU A 56 22.03 8.25 1.84
C GLU A 56 21.15 8.22 3.10
N GLN A 57 20.46 9.31 3.42
CA GLN A 57 19.46 9.36 4.49
C GLN A 57 18.11 8.79 4.04
N ALA A 58 17.67 9.13 2.82
CA ALA A 58 16.35 8.77 2.31
C ALA A 58 16.12 7.26 2.25
N GLN A 59 17.15 6.50 1.87
CA GLN A 59 17.07 5.05 1.75
C GLN A 59 16.76 4.35 3.10
N PRO A 60 17.61 4.45 4.14
CA PRO A 60 17.35 3.78 5.42
C PRO A 60 16.08 4.30 6.10
N VAL A 61 15.80 5.61 6.05
CA VAL A 61 14.56 6.18 6.62
C VAL A 61 13.32 5.57 5.97
N SER A 62 13.31 5.47 4.64
CA SER A 62 12.18 4.87 3.91
C SER A 62 12.05 3.39 4.25
N THR A 63 13.15 2.65 4.28
CA THR A 63 13.13 1.22 4.62
C THR A 63 12.56 0.98 6.02
N PHE A 64 13.04 1.69 7.05
CA PHE A 64 12.52 1.52 8.41
C PHE A 64 11.05 1.94 8.52
N ALA A 65 10.66 3.04 7.88
CA ALA A 65 9.26 3.48 7.86
C ALA A 65 8.35 2.40 7.25
N PHE A 66 8.72 1.85 6.10
CA PHE A 66 7.93 0.77 5.47
C PHE A 66 7.88 -0.49 6.30
N LEU A 67 8.97 -0.89 6.96
CA LEU A 67 8.98 -2.06 7.86
C LEU A 67 8.05 -1.87 9.06
N ILE A 68 8.06 -0.69 9.69
CA ILE A 68 7.16 -0.37 10.81
C ILE A 68 5.70 -0.41 10.33
N LEU A 69 5.41 0.24 9.20
CA LEU A 69 4.07 0.23 8.61
C LEU A 69 3.61 -1.18 8.24
N ALA A 70 4.51 -2.04 7.77
CA ALA A 70 4.22 -3.43 7.40
C ALA A 70 3.95 -4.31 8.63
N ALA A 71 4.75 -4.14 9.69
CA ALA A 71 4.60 -4.88 10.94
C ALA A 71 3.28 -4.53 11.64
N ILE A 72 2.89 -3.24 11.66
CA ILE A 72 1.64 -2.78 12.28
C ILE A 72 0.44 -3.12 11.37
N GLY A 73 0.60 -3.02 10.06
CA GLY A 73 -0.48 -3.15 9.09
C GLY A 73 -0.85 -4.58 8.68
N GLY A 74 -0.23 -5.59 9.27
CA GLY A 74 -0.61 -6.99 9.07
C GLY A 74 -0.02 -7.68 7.84
N SER A 75 0.92 -7.07 7.13
CA SER A 75 1.57 -7.72 5.98
C SER A 75 2.67 -8.69 6.39
N MET A 76 3.29 -8.50 7.56
CA MET A 76 4.30 -9.43 8.10
C MET A 76 3.71 -10.55 8.96
N ALA A 77 2.61 -10.29 9.65
CA ALA A 77 1.89 -11.27 10.46
C ALA A 77 0.38 -11.07 10.30
N PRO A 78 -0.43 -12.15 10.28
CA PRO A 78 -1.88 -12.02 10.18
C PRO A 78 -2.47 -11.18 11.33
N ARG A 79 -3.33 -10.21 11.01
CA ARG A 79 -3.90 -9.27 12.00
C ARG A 79 -4.67 -9.94 13.12
N PHE A 80 -5.39 -11.03 12.83
CA PHE A 80 -6.15 -11.77 13.84
C PHE A 80 -5.27 -12.45 14.91
N LEU A 81 -3.95 -12.54 14.68
CA LEU A 81 -2.97 -13.04 15.66
C LEU A 81 -2.33 -11.90 16.47
N MET A 82 -2.60 -10.64 16.13
CA MET A 82 -2.00 -9.49 16.80
C MET A 82 -2.77 -9.10 18.07
N PRO A 83 -2.12 -8.48 19.06
CA PRO A 83 -2.80 -7.80 20.16
C PRO A 83 -3.81 -6.76 19.66
N GLU A 84 -4.89 -6.54 20.42
CA GLU A 84 -6.00 -5.65 20.05
C GLU A 84 -5.53 -4.22 19.69
N ALA A 85 -4.57 -3.68 20.45
CA ALA A 85 -3.99 -2.37 20.17
C ALA A 85 -3.36 -2.29 18.77
N LEU A 86 -2.63 -3.32 18.33
CA LEU A 86 -2.03 -3.37 17.00
C LEU A 86 -3.07 -3.60 15.91
N GLN A 87 -4.14 -4.36 16.19
CA GLN A 87 -5.25 -4.50 15.24
C GLN A 87 -5.90 -3.14 14.96
N THR A 88 -6.15 -2.34 15.99
CA THR A 88 -6.73 -1.00 15.85
C THR A 88 -5.76 -0.04 15.15
N LEU A 89 -4.49 0.01 15.57
CA LEU A 89 -3.48 0.87 14.94
C LEU A 89 -3.19 0.47 13.49
N GLY A 90 -3.36 -0.81 13.14
CA GLY A 90 -3.21 -1.32 11.78
C GLY A 90 -4.03 -0.56 10.75
N TRP A 91 -5.23 -0.09 11.11
CA TRP A 91 -6.11 0.68 10.23
C TRP A 91 -5.54 2.05 9.82
N LEU A 92 -4.53 2.55 10.53
CA LEU A 92 -3.81 3.78 10.16
C LEU A 92 -2.75 3.55 9.08
N THR A 93 -2.53 2.32 8.65
CA THR A 93 -1.51 1.98 7.65
C THR A 93 -2.17 1.62 6.31
N PRO A 94 -1.54 1.91 5.16
CA PRO A 94 -2.07 1.51 3.86
C PRO A 94 -2.09 -0.02 3.66
N HIS A 95 -1.28 -0.77 4.43
CA HIS A 95 -1.18 -2.22 4.32
C HIS A 95 -2.49 -2.92 4.67
N THR A 96 -3.13 -2.51 5.77
CA THR A 96 -4.42 -3.06 6.19
C THR A 96 -5.46 -2.93 5.07
N TRP A 97 -5.62 -1.74 4.52
CA TRP A 97 -6.58 -1.47 3.44
C TRP A 97 -6.29 -2.26 2.18
N ALA A 98 -5.01 -2.39 1.80
CA ALA A 98 -4.61 -3.21 0.66
C ALA A 98 -4.94 -4.70 0.88
N ILE A 99 -4.69 -5.23 2.08
CA ILE A 99 -5.00 -6.63 2.42
C ILE A 99 -6.51 -6.87 2.37
N GLU A 100 -7.33 -6.02 3.00
CA GLU A 100 -8.78 -6.15 3.00
C GLU A 100 -9.37 -6.09 1.58
N ALA A 101 -8.84 -5.19 0.74
CA ALA A 101 -9.25 -5.08 -0.66
C ALA A 101 -8.90 -6.35 -1.44
N TYR A 102 -7.66 -6.84 -1.37
CA TYR A 102 -7.26 -8.07 -2.08
C TYR A 102 -8.02 -9.30 -1.57
N GLN A 103 -8.22 -9.43 -0.26
CA GLN A 103 -9.01 -10.53 0.30
C GLN A 103 -10.44 -10.51 -0.22
N THR A 104 -11.07 -9.34 -0.24
CA THR A 104 -12.45 -9.20 -0.73
C THR A 104 -12.54 -9.46 -2.24
N VAL A 105 -11.66 -8.85 -3.03
CA VAL A 105 -11.67 -8.98 -4.49
C VAL A 105 -11.37 -10.41 -4.94
N LEU A 106 -10.34 -11.06 -4.36
CA LEU A 106 -9.88 -12.35 -4.86
C LEU A 106 -10.61 -13.53 -4.22
N TRP A 107 -10.98 -13.49 -2.94
CA TRP A 107 -11.67 -14.62 -2.30
C TRP A 107 -13.19 -14.51 -2.35
N ARG A 108 -13.73 -13.29 -2.28
CA ARG A 108 -15.19 -13.09 -2.34
C ARG A 108 -15.67 -12.77 -3.75
N GLY A 109 -14.77 -12.39 -4.67
CA GLY A 109 -15.11 -12.14 -6.07
C GLY A 109 -16.03 -10.94 -6.28
N VAL A 110 -16.08 -10.00 -5.34
CA VAL A 110 -17.00 -8.86 -5.36
C VAL A 110 -16.28 -7.54 -5.11
N VAL A 111 -16.79 -6.47 -5.71
CA VAL A 111 -16.46 -5.09 -5.36
C VAL A 111 -17.64 -4.55 -4.56
N ASN A 112 -17.41 -4.28 -3.28
CA ASN A 112 -18.42 -3.77 -2.34
C ASN A 112 -17.93 -2.48 -1.67
N ALA A 113 -18.72 -1.97 -0.70
CA ALA A 113 -18.37 -0.77 0.05
C ALA A 113 -16.98 -0.86 0.70
N THR A 114 -16.58 -2.02 1.23
CA THR A 114 -15.26 -2.24 1.83
C THR A 114 -14.11 -2.05 0.84
N VAL A 115 -14.26 -2.54 -0.39
CA VAL A 115 -13.25 -2.37 -1.45
C VAL A 115 -13.16 -0.92 -1.88
N LEU A 116 -14.30 -0.25 -2.05
CA LEU A 116 -14.34 1.16 -2.41
C LEU A 116 -13.71 2.03 -1.32
N GLU A 117 -14.04 1.78 -0.06
CA GLU A 117 -13.43 2.45 1.09
C GLU A 117 -11.91 2.26 1.07
N ALA A 118 -11.43 1.02 0.93
CA ALA A 118 -10.00 0.75 0.84
C ALA A 118 -9.31 1.50 -0.31
N TRP A 119 -9.91 1.53 -1.50
CA TRP A 119 -9.35 2.29 -2.64
C TRP A 119 -9.31 3.80 -2.36
N THR A 120 -10.35 4.37 -1.74
CA THR A 120 -10.36 5.79 -1.37
C THR A 120 -9.30 6.12 -0.32
N VAL A 121 -9.12 5.27 0.69
CA VAL A 121 -8.08 5.45 1.70
C VAL A 121 -6.69 5.34 1.08
N LEU A 122 -6.44 4.34 0.24
CA LEU A 122 -5.16 4.20 -0.47
C LEU A 122 -4.88 5.41 -1.39
N ALA A 123 -5.89 5.89 -2.12
CA ALA A 123 -5.77 7.11 -2.92
C ALA A 123 -5.46 8.34 -2.05
N SER A 124 -6.04 8.42 -0.84
CA SER A 124 -5.74 9.49 0.11
C SER A 124 -4.27 9.47 0.59
N PHE A 125 -3.68 8.30 0.84
CA PHE A 125 -2.25 8.17 1.15
C PHE A 125 -1.37 8.65 0.00
N ALA A 126 -1.75 8.31 -1.24
CA ALA A 126 -1.04 8.76 -2.43
C ALA A 126 -1.07 10.30 -2.54
N GLY A 127 -2.25 10.90 -2.42
CA GLY A 127 -2.46 12.34 -2.48
C GLY A 127 -1.77 13.09 -1.34
N ALA A 128 -1.94 12.63 -0.10
CA ALA A 128 -1.32 13.23 1.08
C ALA A 128 0.21 13.17 1.01
N GLY A 129 0.77 12.04 0.58
CA GLY A 129 2.21 11.90 0.42
C GLY A 129 2.76 12.81 -0.68
N PHE A 130 2.06 12.93 -1.80
CA PHE A 130 2.44 13.87 -2.87
C PHE A 130 2.40 15.33 -2.39
N LEU A 131 1.32 15.74 -1.70
CA LEU A 131 1.20 17.09 -1.15
C LEU A 131 2.28 17.38 -0.10
N ALA A 132 2.58 16.43 0.77
CA ALA A 132 3.66 16.55 1.75
C ALA A 132 5.01 16.74 1.05
N ALA A 133 5.28 15.97 -0.02
CA ALA A 133 6.50 16.12 -0.80
C ALA A 133 6.65 17.52 -1.41
N LEU A 134 5.57 18.06 -1.99
CA LEU A 134 5.57 19.44 -2.52
C LEU A 134 5.81 20.48 -1.43
N TRP A 135 5.24 20.28 -0.25
CA TRP A 135 5.42 21.19 0.89
C TRP A 135 6.86 21.19 1.42
N PHE A 136 7.50 20.02 1.54
CA PHE A 136 8.90 19.93 1.93
C PHE A 136 9.82 20.61 0.91
N GLU A 137 9.57 20.40 -0.38
CA GLU A 137 10.35 21.02 -1.45
C GLU A 137 10.18 22.55 -1.50
N ALA A 138 8.95 23.05 -1.31
CA ALA A 138 8.69 24.49 -1.23
C ALA A 138 9.44 25.15 -0.06
N ARG A 139 9.52 24.47 1.09
CA ARG A 139 10.24 24.97 2.27
C ARG A 139 11.75 25.01 2.10
N ARG A 140 12.34 24.19 1.22
CA ARG A 140 13.78 24.22 0.93
C ARG A 140 14.22 25.40 0.07
N ARG A 141 13.28 26.02 -0.64
CA ARG A 141 13.54 27.13 -1.56
C ARG A 141 13.42 28.51 -0.90
N LEU A 142 12.91 28.57 0.33
CA LEU A 142 12.80 29.78 1.17
C LEU A 142 14.02 29.88 2.08
#